data_AF-A0A4D7DEW5-F1
#
_entry.id   AF-A0A4D7DEW5-F1
#
_cell.length_a   1.000
_cell.length_b   1.000
_cell.length_c   1.000
_cell.angle_alpha   90.00
_cell.angle_beta   90.00
_cell.angle_gamma   90.00
#
_symmetry.space_group_name_H-M   'P 1'
#
loop_
_entity.id
_entity.type
_entity.pdbx_description
1 polymer ?
#
loop_
_entity_poly.entity_id
_entity_poly.type
_entity_poly.pdbx_seq_one_letter_code
_entity_poly.pdbx_strand_id
1 'polypeptide(L)'
;MSRAPATYADAQAVMARTFRGVDASEPVAGFYKVRLGRDTIILGVRLWFGPPHDPETGEVMDRSWRWQAEANGEPIDFDTVWPKCAGGPVTEAEYRSLVARQAWAREQAPDSAYAERGRKIDRLSTNTPLPF
;
A
#
# COMPACT_ATOMS: atom_id res chain seq x y z
N MET A 1 -35.36 -33.88 -7.95
CA MET A 1 -35.31 -32.41 -8.04
C MET A 1 -33.93 -32.02 -8.55
N SER A 2 -33.83 -31.57 -9.80
CA SER A 2 -32.56 -31.26 -10.45
C SER A 2 -32.26 -29.77 -10.28
N ARG A 3 -31.16 -29.40 -9.61
CA ARG A 3 -30.69 -28.00 -9.55
C ARG A 3 -30.12 -27.63 -10.92
N ALA A 4 -30.62 -26.54 -11.51
CA ALA A 4 -30.04 -25.97 -12.72
C ALA A 4 -28.59 -25.50 -12.46
N PRO A 5 -27.67 -25.62 -13.43
CA PRO A 5 -26.32 -25.08 -13.28
C PRO A 5 -26.38 -23.55 -13.34
N ALA A 6 -25.81 -22.89 -12.34
CA ALA A 6 -25.66 -21.44 -12.32
C ALA A 6 -24.94 -20.98 -13.60
N THR A 7 -25.53 -20.02 -14.31
CA THR A 7 -24.94 -19.52 -15.56
C THR A 7 -23.86 -18.49 -15.27
N TYR A 8 -22.95 -18.29 -16.22
CA TYR A 8 -21.88 -17.28 -16.12
C TYR A 8 -22.41 -15.85 -15.85
N ALA A 9 -23.64 -15.56 -16.28
CA ALA A 9 -24.33 -14.30 -16.01
C ALA A 9 -24.71 -14.13 -14.52
N ASP A 10 -25.05 -15.21 -13.81
CA ASP A 10 -25.35 -15.17 -12.38
C ASP A 10 -24.10 -14.79 -11.55
N ALA A 11 -22.91 -15.20 -12.01
CA ALA A 11 -21.65 -14.86 -11.36
C ALA A 11 -21.32 -13.36 -11.46
N GLN A 12 -21.70 -12.69 -12.56
CA GLN A 12 -21.53 -11.23 -12.70
C GLN A 12 -22.49 -10.45 -11.80
N ALA A 13 -23.72 -10.93 -11.60
CA ALA A 13 -24.68 -10.29 -10.71
C ALA A 13 -24.26 -10.35 -9.22
N VAL A 14 -23.60 -11.44 -8.81
CA VAL A 14 -23.05 -11.60 -7.44
C VAL A 14 -21.77 -10.76 -7.23
N MET A 15 -21.06 -10.40 -8.30
CA MET A 15 -19.80 -9.64 -8.25
C MET A 15 -19.96 -8.12 -8.40
N ALA A 16 -21.19 -7.60 -8.45
CA ALA A 16 -21.47 -6.18 -8.34
C ALA A 16 -21.22 -5.71 -6.89
N ARG A 17 -19.96 -5.77 -6.43
CA ARG A 17 -19.48 -4.97 -5.31
C ARG A 17 -19.79 -3.53 -5.66
N THR A 18 -20.65 -2.91 -4.87
CA THR A 18 -20.89 -1.46 -4.89
C THR A 18 -19.55 -0.78 -4.64
N PHE A 19 -18.84 -0.45 -5.72
CA PHE A 19 -17.61 0.31 -5.65
C PHE A 19 -18.04 1.74 -5.36
N ARG A 20 -18.03 2.13 -4.08
CA ARG A 20 -17.99 3.54 -3.71
C ARG A 20 -16.64 4.04 -4.21
N GLY A 21 -16.59 4.45 -5.47
CA GLY A 21 -15.38 4.98 -6.07
C GLY A 21 -14.87 6.12 -5.22
N VAL A 22 -13.60 6.05 -4.84
CA VAL A 22 -12.92 7.21 -4.27
C VAL A 22 -12.56 8.10 -5.45
N ASP A 23 -12.94 9.38 -5.36
CA ASP A 23 -12.48 10.38 -6.32
C ASP A 23 -11.00 10.63 -6.09
N ALA A 24 -10.16 10.12 -7.00
CA ALA A 24 -8.71 10.30 -6.94
C ALA A 24 -8.28 11.68 -7.46
N SER A 25 -9.19 12.56 -7.87
CA SER A 25 -8.83 13.92 -8.30
C SER A 25 -8.51 14.84 -7.12
N GLU A 26 -9.07 14.58 -5.94
CA GLU A 26 -8.85 15.38 -4.74
C GLU A 26 -8.03 14.58 -3.70
N PRO A 27 -6.74 14.91 -3.52
CA PRO A 27 -5.91 14.23 -2.53
C PRO A 27 -6.28 14.60 -1.10
N VAL A 28 -6.31 13.57 -0.25
CA VAL A 28 -6.64 13.70 1.17
C VAL A 28 -5.47 13.23 2.02
N ALA A 29 -5.02 14.09 2.94
CA ALA A 29 -3.97 13.74 3.90
C ALA A 29 -4.44 12.62 4.83
N GLY A 30 -3.54 11.68 5.13
CA GLY A 30 -3.88 10.53 5.97
C GLY A 30 -2.99 9.32 5.72
N PHE A 31 -3.46 8.18 6.18
CA PHE A 31 -2.78 6.90 6.07
C PHE A 31 -3.54 5.99 5.11
N TYR A 32 -2.78 5.30 4.26
CA TYR A 32 -3.29 4.41 3.24
C TYR A 32 -2.47 3.13 3.19
N LYS A 33 -2.97 2.13 2.50
CA LYS A 33 -2.21 0.94 2.14
C LYS A 33 -2.13 0.78 0.63
N VAL A 34 -0.98 0.35 0.14
CA VAL A 34 -0.75 0.17 -1.29
C VAL A 34 0.06 -1.09 -1.56
N ARG A 35 -0.11 -1.64 -2.76
CA ARG A 35 0.78 -2.65 -3.31
C ARG A 35 1.45 -2.07 -4.56
N LEU A 36 2.78 -2.03 -4.60
CA LEU A 36 3.53 -1.38 -5.68
C LEU A 36 3.54 -2.20 -6.99
N GLY A 37 3.42 -3.51 -6.91
CA GLY A 37 3.41 -4.39 -8.08
C GLY A 37 2.63 -5.68 -7.85
N ARG A 38 2.53 -6.49 -8.92
CA ARG A 38 1.99 -7.84 -8.81
C ARG A 38 2.93 -8.69 -7.95
N ASP A 39 2.36 -9.42 -6.99
CA ASP A 39 3.09 -10.27 -6.04
C ASP A 39 4.07 -9.53 -5.11
N THR A 40 3.85 -8.25 -4.84
CA THR A 40 4.59 -7.53 -3.77
C THR A 40 3.79 -7.48 -2.47
N ILE A 41 4.48 -7.20 -1.37
CA ILE A 41 3.83 -6.97 -0.09
C ILE A 41 2.97 -5.70 -0.11
N ILE A 42 2.07 -5.61 0.87
CA ILE A 42 1.31 -4.40 1.17
C ILE A 42 2.20 -3.48 2.02
N LEU A 43 2.26 -2.22 1.64
CA LEU A 43 2.99 -1.17 2.33
C LEU A 43 2.00 -0.17 2.94
N GLY A 44 2.36 0.40 4.08
CA GLY A 44 1.69 1.57 4.63
C GLY A 44 2.18 2.83 3.93
N VAL A 45 1.27 3.72 3.56
CA VAL A 45 1.57 5.00 2.94
C VAL A 45 1.06 6.13 3.83
N ARG A 46 1.89 7.14 4.05
CA ARG A 46 1.51 8.39 4.72
C ARG A 46 1.52 9.51 3.70
N LEU A 47 0.41 10.26 3.61
CA LEU A 47 0.25 11.42 2.74
C LEU A 47 0.01 12.68 3.56
N TRP A 48 0.69 13.78 3.21
CA TRP A 48 0.47 15.08 3.83
C TRP A 48 0.81 16.22 2.86
N PHE A 49 0.23 17.39 3.08
CA PHE A 49 0.57 18.60 2.33
C PHE A 49 1.50 19.46 3.18
N GLY A 50 2.67 19.80 2.66
CA GLY A 50 3.67 20.53 3.43
C GLY A 50 4.94 20.85 2.65
N PRO A 51 5.93 21.47 3.30
CA PRO A 51 7.24 21.68 2.69
C PRO A 51 7.90 20.32 2.44
N PRO A 52 8.63 20.17 1.32
CA PRO A 52 9.32 18.92 1.04
C PRO A 52 10.49 18.70 2.00
N HIS A 53 10.76 17.43 2.27
CA HIS A 53 11.94 17.02 3.02
C HIS A 53 13.04 16.57 2.05
N ASP A 54 14.28 16.79 2.43
CA ASP A 54 15.44 16.22 1.76
C ASP A 54 15.39 14.68 1.87
N PRO A 55 15.52 13.93 0.77
CA PRO A 55 15.41 12.48 0.79
C PRO A 55 16.59 11.77 1.49
N GLU A 56 17.74 12.43 1.65
CA GLU A 56 18.92 11.88 2.31
C GLU A 56 18.96 12.28 3.80
N THR A 57 18.65 13.53 4.12
CA THR A 57 18.78 14.05 5.50
C THR A 57 17.45 14.10 6.27
N GLY A 58 16.32 14.10 5.57
CA GLY A 58 14.99 14.31 6.16
C GLY A 58 14.72 15.75 6.61
N GLU A 59 15.64 16.68 6.36
CA GLU A 59 15.48 18.08 6.75
C GLU A 59 14.48 18.81 5.85
N VAL A 60 13.79 19.80 6.42
CA VAL A 60 12.84 20.62 5.66
C VAL A 60 13.59 21.48 4.66
N MET A 61 13.23 21.36 3.39
CA MET A 61 13.79 22.20 2.33
C MET A 61 13.01 23.51 2.24
N ASP A 62 13.73 24.61 1.96
CA ASP A 62 13.13 25.89 1.62
C ASP A 62 12.58 25.87 0.17
N ARG A 63 11.44 25.19 0.00
CA ARG A 63 10.74 25.03 -1.28
C ARG A 63 9.23 25.17 -1.08
N SER A 64 8.53 25.43 -2.19
CA SER A 64 7.07 25.55 -2.19
C SER A 64 6.39 24.30 -1.64
N TRP A 65 5.28 24.50 -0.95
CA TRP A 65 4.49 23.43 -0.39
C TRP A 65 3.88 22.58 -1.50
N ARG A 66 3.94 21.27 -1.31
CA ARG A 66 3.39 20.29 -2.24
C ARG A 66 2.96 19.05 -1.48
N TRP A 67 2.18 18.21 -2.13
CA TRP A 67 1.87 16.89 -1.58
C TRP A 67 3.14 16.05 -1.43
N GLN A 68 3.27 15.43 -0.27
CA GLN A 68 4.34 14.52 0.09
C GLN A 68 3.77 13.13 0.33
N ALA A 69 4.60 12.12 0.10
CA ALA A 69 4.27 10.74 0.35
C ALA A 69 5.46 9.96 0.91
N GLU A 70 5.18 9.11 1.88
CA GLU A 70 6.13 8.13 2.43
C GLU A 70 5.50 6.74 2.35
N ALA A 71 6.27 5.75 1.92
CA ALA A 71 5.91 4.34 2.01
C ALA A 71 6.78 3.68 3.09
N ASN A 72 6.14 3.26 4.19
CA ASN A 72 6.77 2.70 5.38
C ASN A 72 7.95 3.56 5.92
N GLY A 73 7.82 4.89 5.88
CA GLY A 73 8.84 5.84 6.33
C GLY A 73 9.90 6.19 5.29
N GLU A 74 9.83 5.66 4.08
CA GLU A 74 10.72 6.06 2.99
C GLU A 74 10.02 6.96 1.98
N PRO A 75 10.67 8.04 1.50
CA PRO A 75 10.09 8.91 0.47
C PRO A 75 9.65 8.12 -0.77
N ILE A 76 8.49 8.49 -1.32
CA ILE A 76 7.98 7.98 -2.59
C ILE A 76 7.33 9.12 -3.37
N ASP A 77 7.31 9.00 -4.69
CA ASP A 77 6.62 9.97 -5.54
C ASP A 77 5.10 9.94 -5.28
N PHE A 78 4.56 11.12 -4.94
CA PHE A 78 3.15 11.31 -4.63
C PHE A 78 2.26 11.01 -5.84
N ASP A 79 2.61 11.55 -7.02
CA ASP A 79 1.79 11.44 -8.24
C ASP A 79 1.67 9.99 -8.69
N THR A 80 2.70 9.18 -8.45
CA THR A 80 2.70 7.74 -8.72
C THR A 80 1.90 6.92 -7.71
N VAL A 81 1.87 7.31 -6.42
CA VAL A 81 1.29 6.49 -5.34
C VAL A 81 -0.18 6.81 -5.09
N TRP A 82 -0.59 8.07 -5.19
CA TRP A 82 -1.94 8.52 -4.83
C TRP A 82 -3.05 7.77 -5.58
N PRO A 83 -3.02 7.66 -6.93
CA PRO A 83 -4.05 6.93 -7.66
C PRO A 83 -4.17 5.45 -7.28
N LYS A 84 -3.08 4.86 -6.74
CA LYS A 84 -3.03 3.45 -6.34
C LYS A 84 -3.52 3.23 -4.92
N CYS A 85 -3.37 4.21 -4.02
CA CYS A 85 -3.69 4.07 -2.61
C CYS A 85 -4.98 4.78 -2.19
N ALA A 86 -5.55 5.68 -3.01
CA ALA A 86 -6.76 6.45 -2.71
C ALA A 86 -7.94 5.58 -2.23
N GLY A 87 -8.12 4.39 -2.82
CA GLY A 87 -9.17 3.43 -2.43
C GLY A 87 -8.89 2.59 -1.18
N GLY A 88 -7.75 2.78 -0.51
CA GLY A 88 -7.29 1.95 0.60
C GLY A 88 -6.89 2.73 1.84
N PRO A 89 -7.75 3.60 2.41
CA PRO A 89 -7.44 4.27 3.67
C PRO A 89 -7.26 3.25 4.80
N VAL A 90 -6.35 3.55 5.73
CA VAL A 90 -6.08 2.75 6.93
C VAL A 90 -5.98 3.65 8.15
N THR A 91 -6.08 3.05 9.33
CA THR A 91 -5.80 3.75 10.58
C THR A 91 -4.31 3.99 10.75
N GLU A 92 -3.95 4.97 11.58
CA GLU A 92 -2.54 5.19 11.95
C GLU A 92 -1.93 3.94 12.63
N ALA A 93 -2.71 3.21 13.44
CA ALA A 93 -2.25 1.99 14.09
C ALA A 93 -1.88 0.90 13.07
N GLU A 94 -2.68 0.73 12.01
CA GLU A 94 -2.36 -0.18 10.90
C GLU A 94 -1.11 0.27 10.15
N TYR A 95 -0.98 1.56 9.84
CA TYR A 95 0.23 2.12 9.23
C TYR A 95 1.48 1.82 10.06
N ARG A 96 1.44 2.12 11.37
CA ARG A 96 2.56 1.84 12.29
C ARG A 96 2.88 0.35 12.35
N SER A 97 1.88 -0.53 12.29
CA SER A 97 2.09 -1.98 12.25
C SER A 97 2.82 -2.43 10.98
N LEU A 98 2.51 -1.83 9.83
CA LEU A 98 3.19 -2.12 8.55
C LEU A 98 4.64 -1.63 8.55
N VAL A 99 4.89 -0.44 9.11
CA VAL A 99 6.25 0.10 9.31
C VAL A 99 7.06 -0.82 10.22
N ALA A 100 6.50 -1.18 11.38
CA ALA A 100 7.17 -2.04 12.35
C ALA A 100 7.48 -3.43 11.77
N ARG A 101 6.56 -3.98 10.96
CA ARG A 101 6.76 -5.27 10.28
C ARG A 101 7.93 -5.21 9.30
N GLN A 102 8.07 -4.12 8.53
CA GLN A 102 9.21 -3.94 7.64
C GLN A 102 10.52 -3.77 8.41
N ALA A 103 10.53 -2.97 9.48
CA ALA A 103 11.70 -2.79 10.33
C ALA A 103 12.18 -4.13 10.93
N TRP A 104 11.26 -4.90 11.52
CA TRP A 104 11.54 -6.24 12.02
C TRP A 104 12.08 -7.17 10.91
N ALA A 105 11.49 -7.14 9.72
CA ALA A 105 11.92 -7.98 8.62
C ALA A 105 13.34 -7.63 8.14
N ARG A 106 13.74 -6.35 8.15
CA ARG A 106 15.12 -5.95 7.81
C ARG A 106 16.15 -6.56 8.73
N GLU A 107 15.82 -6.70 10.02
CA GLU A 107 16.72 -7.23 11.03
C GLU A 107 16.71 -8.77 11.09
N GLN A 108 15.52 -9.38 11.02
CA GLN A 108 15.34 -10.80 11.32
C GLN A 108 15.15 -11.67 10.08
N ALA A 109 14.70 -11.10 8.98
CA ALA A 109 14.42 -11.81 7.73
C ALA A 109 14.77 -10.95 6.49
N PRO A 110 16.04 -10.55 6.33
CA PRO A 110 16.48 -9.61 5.28
C PRO A 110 16.20 -10.13 3.85
N ASP A 111 16.12 -11.45 3.68
CA ASP A 111 15.80 -12.09 2.40
C ASP A 111 14.29 -12.16 2.11
N SER A 112 13.45 -11.78 3.07
CA SER A 112 12.00 -11.77 2.86
C SER A 112 11.56 -10.59 1.98
N ALA A 113 10.41 -10.75 1.35
CA ALA A 113 9.76 -9.64 0.63
C ALA A 113 9.29 -8.50 1.56
N TYR A 114 9.31 -8.71 2.88
CA TYR A 114 8.95 -7.69 3.86
C TYR A 114 10.09 -6.72 4.18
N ALA A 115 11.35 -7.12 3.99
CA ALA A 115 12.50 -6.28 4.30
C ALA A 115 12.68 -5.13 3.29
N GLU A 116 12.45 -5.43 2.01
CA GLU A 116 12.73 -4.53 0.89
C GLU A 116 11.46 -4.11 0.15
N ARG A 117 11.32 -2.79 -0.06
CA ARG A 117 10.18 -2.21 -0.78
C ARG A 117 10.17 -2.65 -2.24
N GLY A 118 9.07 -3.26 -2.68
CA GLY A 118 8.89 -3.68 -4.07
C GLY A 118 9.49 -5.04 -4.43
N ARG A 119 10.19 -5.69 -3.49
CA ARG A 119 10.63 -7.08 -3.66
C ARG A 119 9.41 -7.98 -3.84
N LYS A 120 9.51 -8.90 -4.80
CA LYS A 120 8.45 -9.89 -5.05
C LYS A 120 8.46 -10.94 -3.95
N ILE A 121 7.27 -11.38 -3.58
CA ILE A 121 7.05 -12.50 -2.67
C ILE A 121 7.51 -13.77 -3.37
N ASP A 122 8.56 -14.38 -2.84
CA ASP A 122 8.91 -15.75 -3.19
C ASP A 122 7.98 -16.71 -2.44
N ARG A 123 7.11 -17.38 -3.19
CA ARG A 123 6.11 -18.32 -2.66
C ARG A 123 6.70 -19.68 -2.28
N LEU A 124 7.92 -19.97 -2.72
CA LEU A 124 8.64 -21.21 -2.39
C LEU A 124 9.56 -21.03 -1.18
N SER A 125 9.79 -19.79 -0.74
CA SER A 125 10.61 -19.49 0.42
C SER A 125 9.85 -19.74 1.74
N THR A 126 10.46 -20.50 2.64
CA THR A 126 9.98 -20.69 4.02
C THR A 126 10.09 -19.42 4.88
N ASN A 127 10.91 -18.45 4.45
CA ASN A 127 11.14 -17.20 5.17
C ASN A 127 10.04 -16.15 4.94
N THR A 128 9.10 -16.42 4.02
CA THR A 128 7.94 -15.56 3.77
C THR A 128 6.66 -16.33 4.07
N PRO A 129 6.26 -16.46 5.35
CA PRO A 129 5.08 -17.23 5.71
C PRO A 129 3.84 -16.64 5.01
N LEU A 130 3.09 -17.52 4.33
CA LEU A 130 1.83 -17.16 3.71
C LEU A 130 0.84 -16.71 4.80
N PRO A 131 0.05 -15.64 4.57
CA PRO A 131 -1.05 -15.32 5.46
C PRO A 131 -2.07 -16.47 5.35
N PHE A 132 -2.18 -17.27 6.41
CA PHE A 132 -3.23 -18.28 6.55
C PHE A 132 -4.56 -17.63 6.94
#